data_AF-A0AAD8RXJ6-F1
#
_entry.id   AF-A0AAD8RXJ6-F1
#
_cell.length_a   1.000
_cell.length_b   1.000
_cell.length_c   1.000
_cell.angle_alpha   90.00
_cell.angle_beta   90.00
_cell.angle_gamma   90.00
#
_symmetry.space_group_name_H-M   'P 1'
#
loop_
_entity.id
_entity.type
_entity.pdbx_description
1 polymer ?
#
loop_
_entity_poly.entity_id
_entity_poly.type
_entity_poly.pdbx_seq_one_letter_code
_entity_poly.pdbx_strand_id
1 'polypeptide(L)'
;MHHLLLAGQEGEDRRFIDSPSTPRFSSHEAYRALSPARPLDTSACLTWSLRIPTKVRIFAYLLDIDRLSTRANLFRKGCAPSSACAACGAPETGCHLFFDCPGAAELWARLDVPILSAASPSGISRIPHSQPPVHVAVRACDHPLVHLEVPE
;
A
#
# COMPACT_ATOMS: atom_id res chain seq x y z
N MET A 1 -17.16 2.63 -28.74
CA MET A 1 -17.27 3.82 -27.86
C MET A 1 -18.75 4.12 -27.66
N HIS A 2 -19.36 3.57 -26.60
CA HIS A 2 -20.75 3.91 -26.25
C HIS A 2 -20.72 4.94 -25.13
N HIS A 3 -20.84 6.21 -25.52
CA HIS A 3 -21.15 7.30 -24.60
C HIS A 3 -22.62 7.18 -24.21
N LEU A 4 -22.89 6.69 -23.00
CA LEU A 4 -24.16 6.91 -22.33
C LEU A 4 -24.11 8.34 -21.74
N LEU A 5 -24.58 9.29 -22.55
CA LEU A 5 -25.06 10.58 -22.06
C LEU A 5 -26.29 10.29 -21.18
N LEU A 6 -26.10 10.25 -19.87
CA LEU A 6 -27.21 10.40 -18.94
C LEU A 6 -27.64 11.86 -19.02
N ALA A 7 -28.72 12.10 -19.77
CA ALA A 7 -29.44 13.36 -19.75
C ALA A 7 -29.77 13.69 -18.30
N GLY A 8 -29.43 14.89 -17.86
CA GLY A 8 -29.70 15.38 -16.52
C GLY A 8 -31.19 15.31 -16.21
N GLN A 9 -31.58 14.33 -15.41
CA GLN A 9 -32.79 14.40 -14.61
C GLN A 9 -32.35 14.90 -13.23
N GLU A 10 -32.87 16.05 -12.81
CA GLU A 10 -32.83 16.48 -11.41
C GLU A 10 -33.68 15.51 -10.58
N GLY A 11 -33.11 14.34 -10.30
CA GLY A 11 -33.66 13.31 -9.44
C GLY A 11 -32.64 13.03 -8.34
N GLU A 12 -33.14 12.70 -7.15
CA GLU A 12 -32.32 12.23 -6.02
C GLU A 12 -31.36 11.11 -6.48
N ASP A 13 -30.09 11.13 -6.05
CA ASP A 13 -29.09 10.10 -6.36
C ASP A 13 -29.57 8.75 -5.83
N ARG A 14 -30.25 7.96 -6.67
CA ARG A 14 -30.75 6.63 -6.29
C ARG A 14 -29.69 5.59 -6.58
N ARG A 15 -29.08 5.06 -5.52
CA ARG A 15 -28.12 3.96 -5.61
C ARG A 15 -28.86 2.64 -5.61
N PHE A 16 -28.73 1.89 -6.69
CA PHE A 16 -29.24 0.52 -6.80
C PHE A 16 -28.09 -0.47 -6.64
N ILE A 17 -28.33 -1.55 -5.90
CA ILE A 17 -27.45 -2.72 -5.83
C ILE A 17 -28.18 -3.84 -6.57
N ASP A 18 -27.57 -4.34 -7.65
CA ASP A 18 -27.97 -5.61 -8.26
C ASP A 18 -27.42 -6.76 -7.40
N SER A 19 -28.06 -7.01 -6.25
CA SER A 19 -27.80 -8.20 -5.43
C SER A 19 -28.92 -9.22 -5.65
N PRO A 20 -28.60 -10.45 -6.11
CA PRO A 20 -29.62 -11.48 -6.32
C PRO A 20 -30.17 -12.07 -5.02
N SER A 21 -29.60 -11.74 -3.84
CA SER A 21 -29.92 -12.40 -2.57
C SER A 21 -30.77 -11.58 -1.59
N THR A 22 -30.80 -10.24 -1.66
CA THR A 22 -31.59 -9.45 -0.70
C THR A 22 -32.26 -8.20 -1.32
N PRO A 23 -33.53 -7.91 -0.96
CA PRO A 23 -34.25 -6.73 -1.42
C PRO A 23 -33.92 -5.43 -0.64
N ARG A 24 -32.97 -5.48 0.30
CA ARG A 24 -32.59 -4.35 1.17
C ARG A 24 -31.09 -4.08 1.05
N PHE A 25 -30.71 -2.81 1.04
CA PHE A 25 -29.31 -2.42 1.04
C PHE A 25 -28.57 -3.02 2.23
N SER A 26 -27.48 -3.75 1.94
CA SER A 26 -26.54 -4.27 2.93
C SER A 26 -25.15 -3.75 2.62
N SER A 27 -24.54 -3.04 3.56
CA SER A 27 -23.15 -2.59 3.42
C SER A 27 -22.20 -3.76 3.14
N HIS A 28 -22.45 -4.94 3.74
CA HIS A 28 -21.66 -6.14 3.48
C HIS A 28 -21.77 -6.62 2.02
N GLU A 29 -22.97 -6.66 1.44
CA GLU A 29 -23.16 -7.04 0.03
C GLU A 29 -22.57 -6.00 -0.91
N ALA A 30 -22.72 -4.71 -0.60
CA ALA A 30 -22.09 -3.61 -1.33
C ALA A 30 -20.56 -3.73 -1.35
N TYR A 31 -19.94 -3.93 -0.17
CA TYR A 31 -18.50 -4.13 -0.06
C TYR A 31 -18.05 -5.37 -0.81
N ARG A 32 -18.78 -6.49 -0.72
CA ARG A 32 -18.47 -7.72 -1.45
C ARG A 32 -18.53 -7.51 -2.96
N ALA A 33 -19.54 -6.81 -3.48
CA ALA A 33 -19.67 -6.52 -4.91
C ALA A 33 -18.55 -5.59 -5.43
N LEU A 34 -18.13 -4.63 -4.61
CA LEU A 34 -17.05 -3.69 -4.94
C LEU A 34 -15.63 -4.24 -4.72
N SER A 35 -15.51 -5.34 -3.98
CA SER A 35 -14.21 -5.96 -3.65
C SER A 35 -13.97 -7.16 -4.56
N PRO A 36 -13.28 -7.00 -5.71
CA PRO A 36 -12.82 -8.15 -6.47
C PRO A 36 -11.96 -9.03 -5.56
N ALA A 37 -12.02 -10.35 -5.74
CA ALA A 37 -11.14 -11.28 -5.03
C ALA A 37 -9.68 -10.92 -5.35
N ARG A 38 -9.04 -10.17 -4.44
CA ARG A 38 -7.66 -9.73 -4.62
C ARG A 38 -6.75 -10.88 -4.22
N PRO A 39 -5.78 -11.26 -5.06
CA PRO A 39 -4.71 -12.16 -4.64
C PRO A 39 -4.11 -11.65 -3.33
N LEU A 40 -3.86 -12.56 -2.40
CA LEU A 40 -3.19 -12.19 -1.15
C LEU A 40 -1.83 -11.60 -1.52
N ASP A 41 -1.58 -10.41 -1.00
CA ASP A 41 -0.28 -9.76 -1.13
C ASP A 41 0.69 -10.44 -0.15
N THR A 42 1.63 -11.21 -0.70
CA THR A 42 2.61 -11.96 0.09
C THR A 42 3.42 -11.02 0.99
N SER A 43 3.77 -9.83 0.50
CA SER A 43 4.52 -8.82 1.28
C SER A 43 3.70 -8.31 2.47
N ALA A 44 2.38 -8.14 2.28
CA ALA A 44 1.48 -7.81 3.36
C ALA A 44 1.44 -8.92 4.42
N CYS A 45 1.22 -10.20 4.05
CA CYS A 45 1.17 -11.25 5.09
C CYS A 45 2.51 -11.33 5.86
N LEU A 46 3.65 -11.23 5.18
CA LEU A 46 4.96 -11.18 5.85
C LEU A 46 5.04 -10.02 6.84
N THR A 47 4.70 -8.80 6.42
CA THR A 47 4.74 -7.61 7.28
C THR A 47 3.84 -7.75 8.51
N TRP A 48 2.64 -8.30 8.33
CA TRP A 48 1.68 -8.47 9.43
C TRP A 48 2.03 -9.62 10.37
N SER A 49 2.86 -10.59 9.93
CA SER A 49 3.38 -11.68 10.75
C SER A 49 4.50 -11.27 11.71
N LEU A 50 5.15 -10.12 11.47
CA LEU A 50 6.27 -9.64 12.28
C LEU A 50 5.83 -9.26 13.70
N ARG A 51 6.59 -9.72 14.70
CA ARG A 51 6.41 -9.36 16.12
C ARG A 51 7.03 -8.00 16.44
N ILE A 52 6.55 -6.96 15.76
CA ILE A 52 7.01 -5.57 15.94
C ILE A 52 5.82 -4.65 16.26
N PRO A 53 6.06 -3.46 16.86
CA PRO A 53 4.99 -2.53 17.16
C PRO A 53 4.14 -2.20 15.92
N THR A 54 2.83 -2.09 16.10
CA THR A 54 1.86 -1.86 15.00
C THR A 54 2.22 -0.65 14.14
N LYS A 55 2.73 0.43 14.74
CA LYS A 55 3.19 1.61 13.99
C LYS A 55 4.29 1.27 12.98
N VAL A 56 5.21 0.38 13.33
CA VAL A 56 6.29 -0.07 12.44
C VAL A 56 5.75 -0.97 11.33
N ARG A 57 4.78 -1.85 11.63
CA ARG A 57 4.09 -2.66 10.60
C ARG A 57 3.37 -1.79 9.57
N ILE A 58 2.62 -0.79 10.03
CA ILE A 58 1.94 0.16 9.15
C ILE A 58 2.96 0.90 8.29
N PHE A 59 4.05 1.38 8.90
CA PHE A 59 5.12 2.05 8.17
C PHE A 59 5.74 1.17 7.07
N ALA A 60 6.10 -0.07 7.41
CA ALA A 60 6.68 -1.03 6.47
C ALA A 60 5.71 -1.38 5.34
N TYR A 61 4.42 -1.59 5.66
CA TYR A 61 3.40 -1.85 4.65
C TYR A 61 3.24 -0.66 3.68
N LEU A 62 3.21 0.58 4.18
CA LEU A 62 3.13 1.76 3.34
C LEU A 62 4.38 1.98 2.49
N LEU A 63 5.56 1.57 2.98
CA LEU A 63 6.80 1.59 2.22
C LEU A 63 6.73 0.61 1.04
N ASP A 64 6.30 -0.63 1.29
CA ASP A 64 6.21 -1.70 0.30
C ASP A 64 5.27 -1.36 -0.86
N ILE A 65 4.14 -0.71 -0.56
CA ILE A 65 3.15 -0.32 -1.59
C ILE A 65 3.37 1.09 -2.17
N ASP A 66 4.53 1.71 -1.94
CA ASP A 66 4.89 3.08 -2.36
C ASP A 66 3.82 4.13 -2.01
N ARG A 67 3.40 4.18 -0.74
CA ARG A 67 2.39 5.13 -0.23
C ARG A 67 2.86 6.02 0.91
N LEU A 68 4.12 5.97 1.29
CA LEU A 68 4.70 6.96 2.20
C LEU A 68 4.63 8.37 1.61
N SER A 69 4.60 9.37 2.48
CA SER A 69 4.61 10.79 2.10
C SER A 69 6.00 11.29 1.70
N THR A 70 6.67 10.58 0.79
CA THR A 70 7.94 11.01 0.19
C THR A 70 7.71 12.19 -0.74
N ARG A 71 8.74 13.00 -1.05
CA ARG A 71 8.57 14.11 -1.99
C ARG A 71 8.15 13.64 -3.38
N ALA A 72 8.60 12.47 -3.85
CA ALA A 72 8.10 11.91 -5.10
C ALA A 72 6.58 11.66 -5.05
N ASN A 73 6.06 11.12 -3.95
CA ASN A 73 4.64 10.81 -3.79
C ASN A 73 3.78 12.06 -3.60
N LEU A 74 4.30 13.05 -2.86
CA LEU A 74 3.65 14.33 -2.68
C LEU A 74 3.62 15.14 -3.99
N PHE A 75 4.72 15.15 -4.75
CA PHE A 75 4.79 15.81 -6.05
C PHE A 75 3.79 15.21 -7.04
N ARG A 76 3.72 13.87 -7.10
CA ARG A 76 2.73 13.14 -7.94
C ARG A 76 1.27 13.51 -7.61
N LYS A 77 0.99 13.82 -6.34
CA LYS A 77 -0.34 14.24 -5.86
C LYS A 77 -0.60 15.75 -6.01
N GLY A 78 0.38 16.53 -6.50
CA GLY A 78 0.30 17.99 -6.55
C GLY A 78 0.40 18.67 -5.18
N CYS A 79 0.84 17.94 -4.14
CA CYS A 79 0.98 18.46 -2.77
C CYS A 79 2.39 18.98 -2.45
N ALA A 80 3.34 18.85 -3.37
CA ALA A 80 4.70 19.39 -3.23
C ALA A 80 5.15 20.01 -4.55
N PRO A 81 6.02 21.04 -4.51
CA PRO A 81 6.50 21.74 -5.71
C PRO A 81 7.58 20.98 -6.48
N SER A 82 8.26 20.01 -5.86
CA SER A 82 9.25 19.17 -6.54
C SER A 82 9.38 17.80 -5.85
N SER A 83 9.86 16.81 -6.60
CA SER A 83 10.19 15.47 -6.09
C SER A 83 11.60 15.36 -5.50
N ALA A 84 12.42 16.41 -5.61
CA ALA A 84 13.84 16.38 -5.27
C ALA A 84 14.09 16.25 -3.76
N CYS A 85 14.93 15.31 -3.35
CA CYS A 85 15.42 15.10 -1.99
C CYS A 85 16.16 16.34 -1.49
N ALA A 86 15.88 16.75 -0.25
CA ALA A 86 16.50 17.91 0.35
C ALA A 86 18.01 17.74 0.61
N ALA A 87 18.49 16.50 0.76
CA ALA A 87 19.88 16.21 1.09
C ALA A 87 20.80 16.17 -0.15
N CYS A 88 20.33 15.59 -1.26
CA CYS A 88 21.19 15.36 -2.43
C CYS A 88 20.56 15.73 -3.78
N GLY A 89 19.34 16.27 -3.81
CA GLY A 89 18.68 16.75 -5.02
C GLY A 89 18.11 15.67 -5.96
N ALA A 90 18.42 14.39 -5.77
CA ALA A 90 17.84 13.29 -6.54
C ALA A 90 16.35 13.07 -6.18
N PRO A 91 15.52 12.43 -7.02
CA PRO A 91 14.12 12.15 -6.67
C PRO A 91 13.98 11.34 -5.37
N GLU A 92 13.23 11.88 -4.40
CA GLU A 92 13.03 11.25 -3.09
C GLU A 92 11.92 10.20 -3.17
N THR A 93 12.30 8.97 -3.45
CA THR A 93 11.45 7.77 -3.36
C THR A 93 11.61 7.07 -2.00
N GLY A 94 10.80 6.06 -1.71
CA GLY A 94 10.97 5.22 -0.52
C GLY A 94 12.35 4.58 -0.47
N CYS A 95 12.77 3.92 -1.56
CA CYS A 95 14.10 3.31 -1.65
C CYS A 95 15.22 4.33 -1.49
N HIS A 96 15.09 5.50 -2.12
CA HIS A 96 16.08 6.56 -1.98
C HIS A 96 16.21 7.02 -0.53
N LEU A 97 15.10 7.29 0.14
CA LEU A 97 15.10 7.82 1.51
C LEU A 97 15.71 6.85 2.53
N PHE A 98 15.62 5.55 2.29
CA PHE A 98 16.14 4.53 3.21
C PHE A 98 17.50 3.96 2.83
N PHE A 99 17.85 3.90 1.54
CA PHE A 99 19.00 3.13 1.07
C PHE A 99 19.94 3.91 0.15
N ASP A 100 19.41 4.66 -0.82
CA ASP A 100 20.25 5.28 -1.86
C ASP A 100 20.73 6.69 -1.51
N CYS A 101 20.07 7.36 -0.54
CA CYS A 101 20.39 8.74 -0.18
C CYS A 101 21.71 8.81 0.59
N PRO A 102 22.69 9.63 0.15
CA PRO A 102 23.93 9.83 0.90
C PRO A 102 23.70 10.30 2.34
N GLY A 103 22.69 11.15 2.56
CA GLY A 103 22.31 11.59 3.91
C GLY A 103 21.72 10.45 4.77
N ALA A 104 21.02 9.50 4.16
CA ALA A 104 20.55 8.30 4.86
C ALA A 104 21.71 7.36 5.19
N ALA A 105 22.64 7.15 4.26
CA ALA A 105 23.84 6.34 4.48
C ALA A 105 24.69 6.89 5.64
N GLU A 106 24.89 8.21 5.71
CA GLU A 106 25.57 8.85 6.83
C GLU A 106 24.84 8.61 8.16
N LEU A 107 23.51 8.75 8.19
CA LEU A 107 22.71 8.48 9.37
C LEU A 107 22.86 7.02 9.84
N TRP A 108 22.79 6.06 8.92
CA TRP A 108 22.95 4.64 9.26
C TRP A 108 24.33 4.31 9.81
N ALA A 109 25.38 4.91 9.24
CA ALA A 109 26.74 4.76 9.74
C ALA A 109 26.87 5.29 11.18
N ARG A 110 26.23 6.42 11.51
CA ARG A 110 26.25 7.01 12.87
C ARG A 110 25.46 6.18 13.88
N LEU A 111 24.46 5.42 13.43
CA LEU A 111 23.66 4.53 14.27
C LEU A 111 24.26 3.13 14.40
N ASP A 112 25.42 2.87 13.77
CA ASP A 112 26.07 1.55 13.72
C ASP A 112 25.13 0.45 13.19
N VAL A 113 24.40 0.76 12.11
CA VAL A 113 23.51 -0.18 11.41
C VAL A 113 24.14 -0.59 10.07
N PRO A 114 25.06 -1.57 10.06
CA PRO A 114 25.91 -1.86 8.91
C PRO A 114 25.17 -2.41 7.69
N ILE A 115 24.03 -3.08 7.89
CA ILE A 115 23.29 -3.74 6.79
C ILE A 115 22.71 -2.74 5.78
N LEU A 116 22.49 -1.50 6.20
CA LEU A 116 21.94 -0.42 5.38
C LEU A 116 23.02 0.47 4.77
N SER A 117 24.18 0.57 5.42
CA SER A 117 25.35 1.30 4.89
C SER A 117 26.11 0.50 3.82
N ALA A 118 26.13 -0.83 3.93
CA ALA A 118 26.79 -1.72 2.97
C ALA A 118 25.91 -2.10 1.76
N ALA A 119 24.63 -1.68 1.76
CA ALA A 119 23.77 -1.84 0.60
C ALA A 119 24.27 -0.91 -0.52
N SER A 120 25.17 -1.43 -1.34
CA SER A 120 25.51 -0.83 -2.63
C SER A 120 24.21 -0.46 -3.37
N PRO A 121 24.14 0.68 -4.06
CA PRO A 121 22.97 1.06 -4.87
C PRO A 121 22.63 0.03 -5.98
N SER A 122 23.49 -0.98 -6.19
CA SER A 122 23.25 -2.11 -7.09
C SER A 122 22.74 -3.39 -6.39
N GLY A 123 22.69 -3.42 -5.05
CA GLY A 123 22.37 -4.61 -4.25
C GLY A 123 20.92 -4.73 -3.77
N ILE A 124 20.15 -3.62 -3.77
CA ILE A 124 18.69 -3.63 -3.49
C ILE A 124 17.88 -3.69 -4.80
N SER A 125 18.46 -4.20 -5.89
CA SER A 125 17.71 -4.49 -7.12
C SER A 125 16.70 -5.65 -6.96
N ARG A 126 16.34 -6.05 -5.73
CA ARG A 126 15.48 -7.20 -5.45
C ARG A 126 14.44 -6.96 -4.36
N ILE A 127 13.92 -5.75 -4.21
CA ILE A 127 12.45 -5.69 -4.00
C ILE A 127 11.89 -5.76 -5.41
N PRO A 128 11.39 -6.92 -5.87
CA PRO A 128 10.89 -7.03 -7.22
C PRO A 128 9.78 -5.99 -7.34
N HIS A 129 9.94 -5.05 -8.28
CA HIS A 129 8.77 -4.46 -8.91
C HIS A 129 7.89 -5.62 -9.36
N SER A 130 6.84 -5.92 -8.59
CA SER A 130 5.65 -6.66 -8.97
C SER A 130 5.86 -7.63 -10.14
N GLN A 131 6.64 -8.70 -9.94
CA GLN A 131 6.52 -9.88 -10.77
C GLN A 131 5.94 -10.98 -9.86
N PRO A 132 4.76 -11.52 -10.19
CA PRO A 132 4.13 -12.55 -9.36
C PRO A 132 5.09 -13.76 -9.30
N PRO A 133 5.51 -14.23 -8.12
CA PRO A 133 6.27 -15.46 -8.04
C PRO A 133 5.35 -16.61 -8.43
N VAL A 134 5.70 -17.26 -9.53
CA VAL A 134 5.16 -18.57 -9.92
C VAL A 134 5.38 -19.55 -8.76
N HIS A 135 4.28 -19.97 -8.17
CA HIS A 135 4.16 -21.07 -7.20
C HIS A 135 5.11 -21.04 -6.00
N VAL A 136 4.79 -20.19 -5.00
CA VAL A 136 5.13 -20.54 -3.62
C VAL A 136 3.83 -20.71 -2.84
N ALA A 137 3.53 -21.95 -2.46
CA ALA A 137 2.37 -22.28 -1.65
C ALA A 137 2.63 -21.80 -0.21
N VAL A 138 2.33 -20.53 0.06
CA VAL A 138 2.23 -20.04 1.45
C VAL A 138 0.89 -20.51 1.97
N ARG A 139 0.91 -21.40 2.96
CA ARG A 139 -0.28 -21.83 3.70
C ARG A 139 -1.03 -20.59 4.17
N ALA A 140 -2.35 -20.61 3.98
CA ALA A 140 -3.25 -19.55 4.35
C ALA A 140 -2.88 -18.99 5.73
N CYS A 141 -2.60 -17.68 5.78
CA CYS A 141 -2.48 -16.96 7.03
C CYS A 141 -3.89 -16.97 7.65
N ASP A 142 -4.19 -17.97 8.47
CA ASP A 142 -5.43 -18.05 9.26
C ASP A 142 -5.45 -16.86 10.21
N HIS A 143 -6.11 -15.79 9.78
CA HIS A 143 -6.44 -14.69 10.65
C HIS A 143 -7.82 -15.01 11.25
N PRO A 144 -7.93 -15.26 12.57
CA PRO A 144 -9.24 -15.31 13.18
C PRO A 144 -9.84 -13.90 13.06
N LEU A 145 -10.90 -13.79 12.26
CA LEU A 145 -11.74 -12.61 12.22
C LEU A 145 -12.18 -12.34 13.66
N VAL A 146 -11.72 -11.21 14.19
CA VAL A 146 -12.20 -10.68 15.46
C VAL A 146 -13.70 -10.40 15.27
N HIS A 147 -14.54 -11.31 15.75
CA HIS A 147 -15.97 -11.06 15.93
C HIS A 147 -16.11 -9.93 16.95
N LEU A 148 -16.40 -8.73 16.47
CA LEU A 148 -16.96 -7.66 17.30
C LEU A 148 -18.46 -7.92 17.43
N GLU A 149 -18.85 -8.60 18.50
CA GLU A 149 -20.24 -8.66 18.94
C GLU A 149 -20.68 -7.27 19.41
N VAL A 150 -21.69 -6.71 18.75
CA VAL A 150 -22.42 -5.52 19.20
C VAL A 150 -23.58 -6.04 20.05
N PRO A 151 -23.72 -5.65 21.34
CA PRO A 151 -24.83 -6.11 22.17
C PRO A 151 -26.15 -5.41 21.78
N GLU A 152 -27.25 -6.14 21.99
CA GLU A 152 -28.65 -5.82 21.64
C GLU A 152 -29.16 -4.46 22.15
#